data_AF-A0A506X9Y9-F1
#
_entry.id   AF-A0A506X9Y9-F1
#
_cell.length_a   1.000
_cell.length_b   1.000
_cell.length_c   1.000
_cell.angle_alpha   90.00
_cell.angle_beta   90.00
_cell.angle_gamma   90.00
#
_symmetry.space_group_name_H-M   'P 1'
#
loop_
_entity.id
_entity.type
_entity.pdbx_description
1 polymer ?
#
loop_
_entity_poly.entity_id
_entity_poly.type
_entity_poly.pdbx_seq_one_letter_code
_entity_poly.pdbx_strand_id
1 'polypeptide(L)' 'QSCTAGRAAFITGQNPYRTGLTKVGLPGADVGLRAGDPTIATALKQQGYATGQFGKNHLGDRDEFLPTAHGF' A
#
# COMPACT_ATOMS: atom_id res chain seq x y z
N GLN A 1 -10.14 2.16 -14.61
CA GLN A 1 -9.64 1.57 -13.35
C GLN A 1 -8.18 1.21 -13.54
N SER A 2 -7.28 1.66 -12.65
CA SER A 2 -5.84 1.37 -12.71
C SER A 2 -5.48 0.24 -11.75
N CYS A 3 -4.37 -0.47 -12.00
CA CYS A 3 -3.91 -1.49 -11.05
C CYS A 3 -3.46 -0.89 -9.71
N THR A 4 -3.02 0.37 -9.69
CA THR A 4 -2.72 1.12 -8.46
C THR A 4 -3.98 1.31 -7.62
N ALA A 5 -5.07 1.78 -8.21
CA ALA A 5 -6.35 1.97 -7.52
C ALA A 5 -6.91 0.66 -6.96
N GLY A 6 -6.90 -0.41 -7.75
CA GLY A 6 -7.38 -1.72 -7.29
C GLY A 6 -6.58 -2.28 -6.11
N ARG A 7 -5.25 -2.14 -6.15
CA ARG A 7 -4.36 -2.60 -5.07
C ARG A 7 -4.51 -1.75 -3.82
N ALA A 8 -4.60 -0.43 -3.97
CA ALA A 8 -4.82 0.48 -2.85
C ALA A 8 -6.12 0.12 -2.13
N ALA A 9 -7.22 -0.09 -2.87
CA ALA A 9 -8.49 -0.50 -2.29
C ALA A 9 -8.40 -1.85 -1.56
N PHE A 10 -7.77 -2.85 -2.19
CA PHE A 10 -7.63 -4.18 -1.61
C PHE A 10 -6.79 -4.18 -0.33
N ILE A 11 -5.63 -3.52 -0.35
CA ILE A 11 -4.68 -3.56 0.77
C ILE A 11 -5.17 -2.72 1.94
N THR A 12 -5.80 -1.57 1.67
CA THR A 12 -6.23 -0.64 2.73
C THR A 12 -7.67 -0.84 3.19
N GLY A 13 -8.50 -1.52 2.39
CA GLY A 13 -9.95 -1.57 2.61
C GLY A 13 -10.64 -0.21 2.41
N GLN A 14 -9.95 0.78 1.84
CA GLN A 14 -10.45 2.14 1.67
C GLN A 14 -10.72 2.49 0.21
N ASN A 15 -11.53 3.52 -0.01
CA ASN A 15 -11.64 4.13 -1.33
C ASN A 15 -10.28 4.74 -1.74
N PRO A 16 -9.72 4.44 -2.93
CA PRO A 16 -8.41 4.96 -3.38
C PRO A 16 -8.28 6.49 -3.38
N TYR A 17 -9.38 7.25 -3.38
CA TYR A 17 -9.33 8.71 -3.20
C TYR A 17 -8.77 9.13 -1.83
N ARG A 18 -8.83 8.27 -0.80
CA ARG A 18 -8.29 8.57 0.54
C ARG A 18 -6.76 8.55 0.58
N THR A 19 -6.15 7.67 -0.21
CA THR A 19 -4.68 7.54 -0.30
C THR A 19 -4.08 8.31 -1.47
N GLY A 20 -4.91 8.78 -2.41
CA GLY A 20 -4.47 9.44 -3.64
C GLY A 20 -3.97 8.47 -4.72
N LEU A 21 -3.89 7.17 -4.43
CA LEU A 21 -3.40 6.10 -5.31
C LEU A 21 -4.43 5.72 -6.39
N THR A 22 -4.84 6.68 -7.22
CA THR A 22 -5.89 6.51 -8.24
C THR A 22 -5.34 6.19 -9.63
N LYS A 23 -4.08 6.56 -9.89
CA LYS A 23 -3.38 6.40 -11.17
C LYS A 23 -2.03 5.71 -10.98
N VAL A 24 -1.47 5.24 -12.09
CA VAL A 24 -0.12 4.65 -12.12
C VAL A 24 0.91 5.68 -11.68
N GLY A 25 1.67 5.37 -10.64
CA GLY A 25 2.78 6.20 -10.17
C GLY A 25 4.01 6.06 -11.07
N LEU A 26 4.79 7.12 -11.17
CA LEU A 26 6.10 7.09 -11.81
C LEU A 26 7.19 6.74 -10.78
N PRO A 27 8.35 6.21 -11.20
CA PRO A 27 9.50 6.03 -10.31
C PRO A 27 9.84 7.32 -9.57
N GLY A 28 10.14 7.23 -8.27
CA GLY A 28 10.47 8.36 -7.40
C GLY A 28 9.31 9.31 -7.05
N ALA A 29 8.08 9.03 -7.48
CA ALA A 29 6.91 9.86 -7.14
C ALA A 29 6.76 10.02 -5.62
N ASP A 30 6.29 11.20 -5.19
CA ASP A 30 6.03 11.55 -3.80
C ASP A 30 4.68 11.03 -3.27
N VAL A 31 3.94 10.34 -4.13
CA VAL A 31 2.67 9.68 -3.82
C VAL A 31 2.90 8.18 -3.62
N GLY A 32 2.43 7.69 -2.48
CA GLY A 32 2.53 6.30 -2.06
C GLY A 32 1.69 6.06 -0.82
N LEU A 33 1.70 4.82 -0.35
CA LEU A 33 1.06 4.44 0.90
C LEU A 33 1.71 5.20 2.06
N ARG A 34 0.94 5.82 2.95
CA ARG A 34 1.47 6.59 4.09
C ARG A 34 1.48 5.74 5.36
N ALA A 35 2.31 6.10 6.34
CA ALA A 35 2.37 5.40 7.62
C ALA A 35 1.02 5.35 8.37
N GLY A 36 0.14 6.32 8.13
CA GLY A 36 -1.21 6.36 8.71
C GLY A 36 -2.27 5.60 7.91
N ASP A 37 -1.94 5.12 6.71
CA ASP A 37 -2.89 4.32 5.92
C ASP A 37 -2.95 2.90 6.51
N PRO A 38 -4.13 2.41 6.90
CA PRO A 38 -4.24 1.06 7.40
C PRO A 38 -3.95 0.07 6.27
N THR A 39 -3.32 -1.05 6.60
CA THR A 39 -3.22 -2.20 5.68
C THR A 39 -3.76 -3.45 6.33
N ILE A 40 -4.25 -4.40 5.53
CA ILE A 40 -4.58 -5.74 6.01
C ILE A 40 -3.40 -6.40 6.75
N ALA A 41 -2.16 -6.10 6.34
CA ALA A 41 -0.96 -6.62 6.99
C ALA A 41 -0.73 -6.01 8.37
N THR A 42 -0.89 -4.69 8.54
CA THR A 42 -0.84 -4.06 9.87
C THR A 42 -1.90 -4.61 10.81
N ALA A 43 -3.13 -4.84 10.31
CA ALA A 43 -4.20 -5.44 11.09
C ALA A 43 -3.88 -6.88 11.51
N LEU A 44 -3.33 -7.70 10.61
CA LEU A 44 -2.96 -9.09 10.90
C LEU A 44 -1.71 -9.20 11.80
N LYS A 45 -0.69 -8.34 11.62
CA LYS A 45 0.47 -8.30 12.52
C LYS A 45 0.06 -8.07 13.97
N GLN A 46 -0.93 -7.22 14.22
CA GLN A 46 -1.48 -7.01 15.57
C GLN A 46 -2.13 -8.27 16.17
N GLN A 47 -2.52 -9.23 15.32
CA GLN A 47 -3.06 -10.53 15.74
C GLN A 47 -2.00 -11.64 15.76
N GLY A 48 -0.71 -11.32 15.66
CA GLY A 48 0.40 -12.27 15.75
C GLY A 48 0.74 -13.00 14.44
N TYR A 49 0.22 -12.54 13.30
CA TYR A 49 0.55 -13.15 12.01
C TYR A 49 1.94 -12.73 11.51
N ALA A 50 2.67 -13.70 10.94
CA ALA A 50 3.76 -13.42 10.03
C ALA A 50 3.18 -13.02 8.66
N THR A 51 3.58 -11.87 8.15
CA THR A 51 3.10 -11.31 6.89
C THR A 51 4.21 -11.26 5.86
N GLY A 52 3.84 -11.15 4.58
CA GLY A 52 4.77 -10.88 3.51
C GLY A 52 4.02 -10.51 2.23
N GLN A 53 4.67 -9.75 1.36
CA GLN A 53 4.15 -9.39 0.05
C GLN A 53 5.15 -9.80 -1.02
N PHE A 54 4.69 -10.54 -2.02
CA PHE A 54 5.54 -11.05 -3.10
C PHE A 54 5.03 -10.59 -4.47
N GLY A 55 5.96 -10.23 -5.35
CA GLY A 55 5.67 -9.76 -6.70
C GLY A 55 5.35 -8.26 -6.75
N LYS A 56 4.35 -7.90 -7.56
CA LYS A 56 4.07 -6.49 -7.89
C LYS A 56 3.54 -5.71 -6.67
N ASN A 57 4.22 -4.62 -6.31
CA ASN A 57 3.77 -3.66 -5.30
C ASN A 57 2.81 -2.61 -5.88
N HIS A 58 3.37 -1.58 -6.51
CA HIS A 58 2.62 -0.50 -7.16
C HIS A 58 1.78 0.36 -6.21
N LEU A 59 2.29 0.56 -4.98
CA LEU A 59 1.73 1.43 -3.94
C LEU A 59 2.67 2.58 -3.55
N GLY A 60 3.61 2.92 -4.43
CA GLY A 60 4.70 3.85 -4.16
C GLY A 60 6.06 3.19 -4.39
N ASP A 61 7.07 4.03 -4.62
CA ASP A 61 8.41 3.60 -5.03
C ASP A 61 9.49 3.99 -4.00
N ARG A 62 9.27 5.07 -3.25
CA ARG A 62 10.21 5.50 -2.20
C ARG A 62 10.20 4.53 -1.02
N ASP A 63 11.31 4.50 -0.28
CA ASP A 63 11.51 3.59 0.85
C ASP A 63 10.37 3.66 1.87
N GLU A 64 9.87 4.87 2.15
CA GLU A 64 8.76 5.08 3.09
C GLU A 64 7.42 4.49 2.62
N PHE A 65 7.30 4.09 1.35
CA PHE A 65 6.10 3.51 0.73
C PHE A 65 6.21 1.99 0.50
N LEU A 66 7.39 1.40 0.79
CA LEU A 66 7.63 -0.01 0.52
C LEU A 66 6.81 -0.89 1.48
N PRO A 67 6.40 -2.11 1.06
CA PRO A 67 5.57 -2.99 1.88
C PRO A 67 6.12 -3.26 3.29
N THR A 68 7.45 -3.32 3.42
CA THR A 68 8.16 -3.51 4.69
C THR A 68 7.91 -2.39 5.69
N ALA A 69 7.59 -1.18 5.23
CA ALA A 69 7.18 -0.05 6.07
C ALA A 69 5.69 -0.10 6.48
N HIS A 70 4.88 -0.95 5.83
CA HIS A 70 3.42 -0.98 5.97
C HIS A 70 2.88 -2.32 6.46
N GLY A 71 3.66 -2.94 7.33
CA GLY A 71 3.24 -4.12 8.07
C GLY A 71 3.33 -5.42 7.29
N PHE A 72 3.88 -5.44 6.07
CA PHE A 72 4.29 -6.69 5.44
C PHE A 72 5.63 -7.18 5.97
#